data_AF-A0A382K3R4-F1
#
_entry.id   AF-A0A382K3R4-F1
#
_cell.length_a   1.000
_cell.length_b   1.000
_cell.length_c   1.000
_cell.angle_alpha   90.00
_cell.angle_beta   90.00
_cell.angle_gamma   90.00
#
_symmetry.space_group_name_H-M   'P 1'
#
loop_
_entity.id
_entity.type
_entity.pdbx_description
1 polymer ?
#
loop_
_entity_poly.entity_id
_entity_poly.type
_entity_poly.pdbx_seq_one_letter_code
_entity_poly.pdbx_strand_id
1 'polypeptide(L)'
;MITKGKEKATGNMVLLFSGGMDSVIFDHLLKPDVLLYLPTGSKYEYIETKKLDDLAMKGYIDNKKLVVLPDVLNLSLFERDDAIVPNRNAFLLLFASLYGEILILGSVQGDRSYDKDEIFYDKMMALLNHMWQEQHWTEEKTFKVMSPYKNTTKTQL
;
A
#
# COMPACT_ATOMS: atom_id res chain seq x y z
N MET A 1 2.61 -16.90 0.39
CA MET A 1 3.37 -18.17 0.37
C MET A 1 3.22 -18.72 -1.05
N ILE A 2 4.27 -18.71 -1.87
CA ILE A 2 4.18 -19.22 -3.26
C ILE A 2 4.01 -20.75 -3.14
N THR A 3 2.84 -21.25 -3.52
CA THR A 3 2.46 -22.65 -3.31
C THR A 3 2.86 -23.51 -4.52
N LYS A 4 2.64 -24.83 -4.43
CA LYS A 4 2.86 -25.76 -5.55
C LYS A 4 1.83 -25.61 -6.68
N GLY A 5 0.75 -24.85 -6.47
CA GLY A 5 -0.30 -24.61 -7.47
C GLY A 5 -0.11 -23.30 -8.21
N LYS A 6 -0.82 -23.11 -9.34
CA LYS A 6 -0.91 -21.80 -9.98
C LYS A 6 -1.46 -20.78 -9.00
N GLU A 7 -0.80 -19.64 -8.90
CA GLU A 7 -1.26 -18.47 -8.18
C GLU A 7 -2.55 -17.94 -8.81
N LYS A 8 -3.52 -17.54 -7.99
CA LYS A 8 -4.87 -17.17 -8.44
C LYS A 8 -5.22 -15.75 -8.04
N ALA A 9 -6.10 -15.12 -8.81
CA ALA A 9 -6.65 -13.82 -8.45
C ALA A 9 -7.50 -13.94 -7.18
N THR A 10 -7.35 -12.98 -6.28
CA THR A 10 -8.10 -12.94 -5.00
C THR A 10 -9.30 -12.00 -5.06
N GLY A 11 -9.20 -10.94 -5.88
CA GLY A 11 -10.14 -9.82 -5.89
C GLY A 11 -9.96 -8.85 -4.73
N ASN A 12 -8.96 -9.05 -3.87
CA ASN A 12 -8.80 -8.29 -2.63
C ASN A 12 -8.46 -6.82 -2.89
N MET A 13 -9.00 -5.96 -2.03
CA MET A 13 -8.59 -4.57 -1.89
C MET A 13 -7.51 -4.43 -0.82
N VAL A 14 -6.36 -3.88 -1.24
CA VAL A 14 -5.19 -3.66 -0.40
C VAL A 14 -4.98 -2.16 -0.21
N LEU A 15 -5.08 -1.71 1.03
CA LEU A 15 -4.71 -0.35 1.42
C LEU A 15 -3.26 -0.33 1.87
N LEU A 16 -2.42 0.49 1.22
CA LEU A 16 -1.10 0.83 1.73
C LEU A 16 -1.27 1.69 2.99
N PHE A 17 -1.15 1.03 4.14
CA PHE A 17 -1.50 1.56 5.45
C PHE A 17 -0.24 2.09 6.15
N SER A 18 -0.29 3.30 6.69
CA SER A 18 0.84 3.92 7.40
C SER A 18 0.61 4.05 8.91
N GLY A 19 -0.61 3.79 9.40
CA GLY A 19 -0.99 4.09 10.79
C GLY A 19 -1.24 5.57 11.06
N GLY A 20 -1.09 6.44 10.05
CA GLY A 20 -1.45 7.85 10.12
C GLY A 20 -2.95 8.07 10.02
N MET A 21 -3.41 9.25 10.44
CA MET A 21 -4.82 9.68 10.39
C MET A 21 -5.45 9.45 9.01
N ASP A 22 -4.76 9.87 7.94
CA ASP A 22 -5.24 9.71 6.57
C ASP A 22 -5.49 8.22 6.24
N SER A 23 -4.56 7.32 6.57
CA SER A 23 -4.74 5.89 6.31
C SER A 23 -5.84 5.23 7.16
N VAL A 24 -6.06 5.70 8.39
CA VAL A 24 -7.16 5.22 9.26
C VAL A 24 -8.51 5.66 8.72
N ILE A 25 -8.63 6.91 8.25
CA ILE A 25 -9.85 7.40 7.59
C ILE A 25 -10.12 6.57 6.33
N PHE A 26 -9.10 6.29 5.52
CA PHE A 26 -9.26 5.48 4.32
C PHE A 26 -9.71 4.05 4.63
N ASP A 27 -9.21 3.42 5.70
CA ASP A 27 -9.72 2.12 6.16
C ASP A 27 -11.23 2.18 6.47
N HIS A 28 -11.65 3.18 7.24
CA HIS A 28 -13.08 3.37 7.56
C HIS A 28 -13.97 3.61 6.34
N LEU A 29 -13.50 4.41 5.38
CA LEU A 29 -14.28 4.79 4.20
C LEU A 29 -14.34 3.68 3.15
N LEU A 30 -13.21 3.02 2.90
CA LEU A 30 -13.08 2.05 1.79
C LEU A 30 -13.31 0.61 2.23
N LYS A 31 -13.13 0.31 3.52
CA LYS A 31 -13.25 -1.04 4.11
C LYS A 31 -12.43 -2.09 3.33
N PRO A 32 -11.12 -1.87 3.14
CA PRO A 32 -10.26 -2.81 2.41
C PRO A 32 -10.25 -4.19 3.08
N ASP A 33 -9.83 -5.20 2.31
CA ASP A 33 -9.64 -6.57 2.80
C ASP A 33 -8.29 -6.71 3.54
N VAL A 34 -7.28 -5.95 3.09
CA VAL A 34 -5.92 -5.97 3.63
C VAL A 34 -5.44 -4.56 3.97
N LEU A 35 -4.91 -4.39 5.18
CA LEU A 35 -4.16 -3.23 5.61
C LEU A 35 -2.67 -3.59 5.57
N LEU A 36 -1.97 -3.16 4.53
CA LEU A 36 -0.58 -3.52 4.33
C LEU A 36 0.35 -2.43 4.85
N TYR A 37 1.08 -2.72 5.92
CA TYR A 37 2.11 -1.85 6.48
C TYR A 37 3.50 -2.43 6.17
N LEU A 38 4.30 -1.63 5.47
CA LEU A 38 5.70 -1.92 5.17
C LEU A 38 6.58 -0.89 5.86
N PRO A 39 7.21 -1.26 6.99
CA PRO A 39 8.32 -0.50 7.54
C PRO A 39 9.44 -0.36 6.49
N THR A 40 9.98 0.85 6.32
CA THR A 40 11.01 1.14 5.29
C THR A 40 12.40 1.42 5.85
N GLY A 41 12.65 1.07 7.12
CA GLY A 41 13.90 1.29 7.85
C GLY A 41 14.03 2.69 8.48
N SER A 42 12.95 3.45 8.64
CA SER A 42 13.02 4.82 9.18
C SER A 42 13.54 4.80 10.62
N LYS A 43 14.23 5.87 11.06
CA LYS A 43 14.71 5.98 12.47
C LYS A 43 13.59 5.87 13.51
N TYR A 44 12.33 6.07 13.10
CA TYR A 44 11.15 6.06 13.97
C TYR A 44 10.30 4.79 13.84
N GLU A 45 10.74 3.81 13.05
CA GLU A 45 10.00 2.62 12.69
C GLU A 45 9.46 1.84 13.90
N TYR A 46 10.26 1.72 14.97
CA TYR A 46 9.83 1.06 16.20
C TYR A 46 8.62 1.76 16.86
N ILE A 47 8.61 3.09 16.83
CA ILE A 47 7.51 3.90 17.37
C ILE A 47 6.28 3.80 16.47
N GLU A 48 6.48 3.83 15.15
CA GLU A 48 5.39 3.71 14.16
C GLU A 48 4.71 2.35 14.24
N THR A 49 5.48 1.28 14.39
CA THR A 49 4.96 -0.08 14.50
C THR A 49 4.16 -0.29 15.80
N LYS A 50 4.67 0.22 16.93
CA LYS A 50 3.91 0.18 18.20
C LYS A 50 2.58 0.93 18.15
N LYS A 51 2.50 2.00 17.37
CA LYS A 51 1.23 2.73 17.20
C LYS A 51 0.17 1.87 16.52
N LEU A 52 0.55 0.93 15.66
CA LEU A 52 -0.39 0.02 15.00
C LEU A 52 -1.05 -0.90 16.02
N ASP A 53 -0.26 -1.46 16.95
CA ASP A 53 -0.78 -2.28 18.05
C ASP A 53 -1.77 -1.48 18.89
N ASP A 54 -1.43 -0.24 19.24
CA ASP A 54 -2.31 0.66 19.99
C ASP A 54 -3.62 0.97 19.24
N LEU A 55 -3.54 1.20 17.92
CA LEU A 55 -4.73 1.45 17.07
C LEU A 55 -5.64 0.22 17.04
N ALA A 56 -5.06 -0.96 16.88
CA ALA A 56 -5.78 -2.23 16.88
C ALA A 56 -6.42 -2.51 18.26
N MET A 57 -5.66 -2.33 19.35
CA MET A 57 -6.16 -2.53 20.72
C MET A 57 -7.31 -1.58 21.07
N LYS A 58 -7.29 -0.35 20.55
CA LYS A 58 -8.35 0.65 20.74
C LYS A 58 -9.53 0.44 19.78
N GLY A 59 -9.46 -0.51 18.86
CA GLY A 59 -10.51 -0.83 17.90
C GLY A 59 -10.64 0.17 16.75
N TYR A 60 -9.61 0.99 16.48
CA TYR A 60 -9.61 1.88 15.32
C TYR A 60 -9.36 1.13 14.01
N ILE A 61 -8.64 0.01 14.06
CA ILE A 61 -8.39 -0.86 12.91
C ILE A 61 -8.64 -2.32 13.28
N ASP A 62 -9.04 -3.12 12.29
CA ASP A 62 -9.18 -4.57 12.45
C ASP A 62 -7.83 -5.27 12.29
N ASN A 63 -7.29 -5.78 13.39
CA ASN A 63 -6.01 -6.49 13.41
C ASN A 63 -5.99 -7.73 12.49
N LYS A 64 -7.14 -8.32 12.15
CA LYS A 64 -7.19 -9.49 11.25
C LYS A 64 -6.83 -9.13 9.81
N LYS A 65 -7.00 -7.86 9.43
CA LYS A 65 -6.66 -7.34 8.10
C LYS A 65 -5.24 -6.81 8.03
N LEU A 66 -4.63 -6.52 9.18
CA LEU A 66 -3.31 -5.93 9.27
C LEU A 66 -2.23 -6.95 8.91
N VAL A 67 -1.50 -6.64 7.85
CA VAL A 67 -0.31 -7.37 7.42
C VAL A 67 0.88 -6.45 7.59
N VAL A 68 1.79 -6.83 8.49
CA VAL A 68 3.06 -6.13 8.72
C VAL A 68 4.19 -6.94 8.11
N LEU A 69 4.98 -6.30 7.24
CA LEU A 69 6.15 -6.94 6.60
C LEU A 69 7.45 -6.30 7.08
N PRO A 70 7.95 -6.66 8.28
CA PRO A 70 9.22 -6.15 8.75
C PRO A 70 10.36 -6.74 7.94
N ASP A 71 11.46 -5.99 7.82
CA ASP A 71 12.73 -6.45 7.24
C ASP A 71 12.72 -6.87 5.76
N VAL A 72 11.63 -6.63 5.02
CA VAL A 72 11.54 -6.94 3.57
C VAL A 72 11.99 -5.80 2.66
N LEU A 73 12.02 -4.57 3.18
CA LEU A 73 12.32 -3.36 2.42
C LEU A 73 13.01 -2.33 3.32
N ASN A 74 14.30 -2.06 3.09
CA ASN A 74 15.02 -1.00 3.78
C ASN A 74 15.40 0.10 2.77
N LEU A 75 14.73 1.24 2.84
CA LEU A 75 14.97 2.41 1.99
C LEU A 75 15.68 3.56 2.72
N SER A 76 16.02 3.38 3.99
CA SER A 76 16.66 4.42 4.83
C SER A 76 17.97 4.95 4.24
N LEU A 77 18.70 4.10 3.51
CA LEU A 77 19.94 4.46 2.83
C LEU A 77 19.74 5.46 1.69
N PHE A 78 18.51 5.62 1.19
CA PHE A 78 18.16 6.50 0.07
C PHE A 78 17.29 7.68 0.50
N GLU A 79 17.05 7.83 1.81
CA GLU A 79 16.34 8.97 2.37
C GLU A 79 17.18 10.25 2.18
N ARG A 80 16.55 11.27 1.60
CA ARG A 80 17.13 12.60 1.42
C ARG A 80 16.94 13.44 2.69
N ASP A 81 17.65 14.56 2.76
CA ASP A 81 17.55 15.52 3.88
C ASP A 81 16.13 16.09 4.08
N ASP A 82 15.28 16.07 3.04
CA ASP A 82 13.88 16.49 3.07
C ASP A 82 12.90 15.34 3.42
N ALA A 83 13.42 14.22 3.92
CA ALA A 83 12.70 12.98 4.25
C ALA A 83 12.01 12.30 3.04
N ILE A 84 12.32 12.74 1.82
CA ILE A 84 11.82 12.10 0.60
C ILE A 84 12.68 10.89 0.28
N VAL A 85 12.02 9.76 0.09
CA VAL A 85 12.64 8.52 -0.42
C VAL A 85 12.22 8.34 -1.88
N PRO A 86 13.15 8.42 -2.85
CA PRO A 86 12.84 8.19 -4.26
C PRO A 86 12.22 6.82 -4.51
N ASN A 87 11.25 6.74 -5.41
CA ASN A 87 10.58 5.50 -5.86
C ASN A 87 9.85 4.71 -4.77
N ARG A 88 9.68 5.28 -3.55
CA ARG A 88 9.05 4.60 -2.42
C ARG A 88 7.71 3.97 -2.80
N ASN A 89 6.80 4.74 -3.39
CA ASN A 89 5.45 4.22 -3.67
C ASN A 89 5.45 3.14 -4.76
N ALA A 90 6.45 3.10 -5.66
CA ALA A 90 6.59 2.02 -6.62
C ALA A 90 6.93 0.70 -5.91
N PHE A 91 7.91 0.72 -5.00
CA PHE A 91 8.21 -0.46 -4.16
C PHE A 91 6.99 -0.90 -3.37
N LEU A 92 6.30 0.04 -2.71
CA LEU A 92 5.12 -0.27 -1.92
C LEU A 92 4.01 -0.92 -2.76
N LEU A 93 3.72 -0.42 -3.96
CA LEU A 93 2.71 -1.01 -4.85
C LEU A 93 3.11 -2.40 -5.36
N LEU A 94 4.40 -2.64 -5.62
CA LEU A 94 4.89 -3.97 -5.98
C LEU A 94 4.62 -4.97 -4.85
N PHE A 95 4.88 -4.60 -3.60
CA PHE A 95 4.53 -5.44 -2.45
C PHE A 95 3.01 -5.61 -2.29
N ALA A 96 2.24 -4.53 -2.43
CA ALA A 96 0.78 -4.58 -2.32
C ALA A 96 0.15 -5.54 -3.34
N SER A 97 0.71 -5.60 -4.56
CA SER A 97 0.28 -6.51 -5.62
C SER A 97 0.35 -8.00 -5.25
N LEU A 98 1.12 -8.36 -4.22
CA LEU A 98 1.23 -9.73 -3.71
C LEU A 98 0.04 -10.14 -2.83
N TYR A 99 -0.81 -9.18 -2.43
CA TYR A 99 -1.91 -9.38 -1.46
C TYR A 99 -3.30 -9.13 -2.06
N GLY A 100 -3.38 -8.58 -3.26
CA GLY A 100 -4.63 -8.29 -3.94
C GLY A 100 -4.44 -7.48 -5.21
N GLU A 101 -5.55 -7.24 -5.90
CA GLU A 101 -5.55 -6.66 -7.23
C GLU A 101 -6.07 -5.21 -7.24
N ILE A 102 -6.80 -4.79 -6.21
CA ILE A 102 -7.26 -3.40 -6.05
C ILE A 102 -6.33 -2.70 -5.05
N LEU A 103 -5.41 -1.88 -5.57
CA LEU A 103 -4.35 -1.25 -4.79
C LEU A 103 -4.70 0.21 -4.49
N ILE A 104 -4.80 0.53 -3.21
CA ILE A 104 -5.10 1.88 -2.73
C ILE A 104 -3.83 2.54 -2.20
N LEU A 105 -3.41 3.62 -2.84
CA LEU A 105 -2.35 4.50 -2.36
C LEU A 105 -2.98 5.78 -1.81
N GLY A 106 -3.20 5.83 -0.50
CA GLY A 106 -3.90 6.94 0.15
C GLY A 106 -3.19 8.28 -0.03
N SER A 107 -3.75 9.15 -0.86
CA SER A 107 -3.24 10.50 -1.10
C SER A 107 -4.38 11.52 -1.23
N VAL A 108 -4.09 12.77 -0.90
CA VAL A 108 -5.09 13.87 -0.82
C VAL A 108 -4.64 15.09 -1.62
N GLN A 109 -5.48 16.13 -1.73
CA GLN A 109 -5.28 17.28 -2.63
C GLN A 109 -3.96 18.07 -2.39
N GLY A 110 -3.33 17.89 -1.23
CA GLY A 110 -2.05 18.52 -0.88
C GLY A 110 -0.79 17.73 -1.29
N ASP A 111 -0.94 16.50 -1.77
CA ASP A 111 0.19 15.62 -2.08
C ASP A 111 0.81 15.90 -3.46
N ARG A 112 2.01 16.50 -3.46
CA ARG A 112 2.66 17.07 -4.66
C ARG A 112 3.69 16.18 -5.37
N SER A 113 3.92 14.94 -4.95
CA SER A 113 4.89 14.06 -5.63
C SER A 113 4.26 13.26 -6.77
N TYR A 114 5.06 13.04 -7.81
CA TYR A 114 4.66 12.32 -9.03
C TYR A 114 4.63 10.80 -8.88
N ASP A 115 5.03 10.25 -7.74
CA ASP A 115 4.90 8.81 -7.43
C ASP A 115 3.55 8.49 -6.75
N LYS A 116 2.56 9.37 -6.91
CA LYS A 116 1.20 9.22 -6.38
C LYS A 116 0.19 10.08 -7.14
N ASP A 117 0.32 10.13 -8.45
CA ASP A 117 -0.61 10.79 -9.37
C ASP A 117 -1.21 9.80 -10.37
N GLU A 118 -2.13 10.29 -11.21
CA GLU A 118 -2.84 9.46 -12.20
C GLU A 118 -1.90 8.83 -13.23
N ILE A 119 -0.89 9.59 -13.70
CA ILE A 119 0.11 9.10 -14.66
C ILE A 119 0.90 7.93 -14.06
N PHE A 120 1.29 8.05 -12.79
CA PHE A 120 1.97 6.99 -12.07
C PHE A 120 1.07 5.77 -11.86
N TYR A 121 -0.20 5.96 -11.49
CA TYR A 121 -1.16 4.86 -11.34
C TYR A 121 -1.33 4.08 -12.64
N ASP A 122 -1.49 4.76 -13.77
CA ASP A 122 -1.63 4.13 -15.08
C ASP A 122 -0.38 3.33 -15.47
N LYS A 123 0.82 3.87 -15.21
CA LYS A 123 2.08 3.17 -15.47
C LYS A 123 2.24 1.94 -14.59
N MET A 124 1.90 2.03 -13.31
CA MET A 124 1.96 0.91 -12.39
C MET A 124 0.93 -0.17 -12.76
N MET A 125 -0.30 0.21 -13.11
CA MET A 125 -1.30 -0.73 -13.60
C MET A 125 -0.83 -1.45 -14.86
N ALA A 126 -0.30 -0.73 -15.85
CA ALA A 126 0.19 -1.32 -17.09
C ALA A 126 1.33 -2.32 -16.83
N LEU A 127 2.28 -1.95 -15.96
CA LEU A 127 3.39 -2.83 -15.58
C LEU A 127 2.90 -4.08 -14.85
N LEU A 128 2.05 -3.91 -13.82
CA LEU A 128 1.52 -5.03 -13.04
C LEU A 128 0.70 -6.00 -13.90
N ASN A 129 -0.20 -5.48 -14.74
CA ASN A 129 -1.00 -6.29 -15.67
C ASN A 129 -0.12 -7.05 -16.66
N HIS A 130 0.98 -6.47 -17.10
CA HIS A 130 1.94 -7.16 -17.97
C HIS A 130 2.69 -8.28 -17.24
N MET A 131 3.21 -8.01 -16.03
CA MET A 131 3.97 -9.00 -15.25
C MET A 131 3.13 -10.19 -14.80
N TRP A 132 1.82 -9.98 -14.61
CA TRP A 132 0.87 -10.97 -14.11
C TRP A 132 -0.08 -11.55 -15.18
N GLN A 133 0.31 -11.48 -16.45
CA GLN A 133 -0.36 -12.27 -17.49
C GLN A 133 -0.26 -13.76 -17.19
N GLU A 134 -1.20 -14.56 -17.72
CA GLU A 134 -1.21 -16.00 -17.52
C GLU A 134 0.15 -16.62 -17.86
N GLN A 135 0.70 -17.36 -16.91
CA GLN A 135 1.98 -18.05 -17.03
C GLN A 135 1.87 -19.46 -16.45
N HIS A 136 2.95 -20.23 -16.54
CA HIS A 136 3.00 -21.58 -15.98
C HIS A 136 2.76 -21.59 -14.44
N TRP A 137 3.03 -20.48 -13.76
CA TRP A 137 2.94 -20.34 -12.30
C TRP A 137 1.77 -19.47 -11.80
N THR A 138 1.05 -18.76 -12.68
CA THR A 138 -0.08 -17.89 -12.30
C THR A 138 -1.21 -17.91 -13.33
N GLU A 139 -2.45 -17.82 -12.85
CA GLU A 139 -3.56 -17.32 -13.65
C GLU A 139 -3.37 -15.82 -13.93
N GLU A 140 -4.02 -15.30 -14.97
CA GLU A 140 -3.99 -13.86 -15.25
C GLU A 140 -4.58 -13.08 -14.07
N LYS A 141 -3.88 -12.01 -13.64
CA LYS A 141 -4.41 -11.03 -12.67
C LYS A 141 -4.52 -9.66 -13.33
N THR A 142 -5.64 -8.99 -13.08
CA THR A 142 -5.87 -7.61 -13.54
C THR A 142 -5.92 -6.66 -12.35
N PHE A 143 -4.99 -5.71 -12.32
CA PHE A 143 -4.79 -4.74 -11.26
C PHE A 143 -5.48 -3.42 -11.55
N LYS A 144 -5.90 -2.78 -10.46
CA LYS A 144 -6.39 -1.40 -10.42
C LYS A 144 -5.62 -0.64 -9.35
N VAL A 145 -4.95 0.45 -9.70
CA VAL A 145 -4.26 1.34 -8.76
C VAL A 145 -5.05 2.63 -8.67
N MET A 146 -5.35 3.10 -7.46
CA MET A 146 -6.13 4.32 -7.29
C MET A 146 -5.89 5.04 -5.95
N SER A 147 -6.30 6.31 -5.93
CA SER A 147 -6.51 7.10 -4.72
C SER A 147 -7.87 7.81 -4.82
N PRO A 148 -8.94 7.24 -4.26
CA PRO A 148 -10.31 7.77 -4.43
C PRO A 148 -10.50 9.21 -3.93
N TYR A 149 -9.65 9.66 -3.01
CA TYR A 149 -9.74 10.98 -2.36
C TYR A 149 -8.59 11.92 -2.73
N LYS A 150 -7.91 11.68 -3.87
CA LYS A 150 -6.80 12.52 -4.36
C LYS A 150 -7.18 14.00 -4.48
N ASN A 151 -8.43 14.29 -4.83
CA ASN A 151 -8.93 15.66 -5.02
C ASN A 151 -9.67 16.21 -3.78
N THR A 152 -9.60 15.51 -2.65
CA THR A 152 -10.25 15.88 -1.39
C THR A 152 -9.23 16.52 -0.46
N THR A 153 -9.62 17.60 0.23
CA THR A 153 -8.80 18.21 1.29
C THR A 153 -8.87 17.38 2.58
N LYS A 154 -7.88 17.54 3.47
CA LYS A 154 -7.89 16.90 4.78
C LYS A 154 -9.08 17.30 5.68
N THR A 155 -9.68 18.46 5.44
CA THR A 155 -10.85 18.92 6.20
C THR A 155 -12.16 18.28 5.72
N GLN A 156 -12.19 17.83 4.46
CA GLN A 156 -13.36 17.16 3.88
C GLN A 156 -13.36 15.64 4.12
N LEU A 157 -12.18 15.07 4.34
CA LEU A 157 -11.98 13.68 4.78
C LEU A 157 -12.39 13.51 6.25
#